data_AF-A0A068WS26-F1
#
_entry.id   AF-A0A068WS26-F1
#
_cell.length_a   1.000
_cell.length_b   1.000
_cell.length_c   1.000
_cell.angle_alpha   90.00
_cell.angle_beta   90.00
_cell.angle_gamma   90.00
#
_symmetry.space_group_name_H-M   'P 1'
#
loop_
_entity.id
_entity.type
_entity.pdbx_description
1 polymer ?
#
loop_
_entity_poly.entity_id
_entity_poly.type
_entity_poly.pdbx_seq_one_letter_code
_entity_poly.pdbx_strand_id
1 'polypeptide(L)'
;MRGSSGRNPLIFLIHYLIYTAIAYVTFVLFGAPVLSEQLETLSLSLLFAFLSGAPYLFNFLPTTERIGTVLWTPSTKAERFACCSFWCTLMGTWSSAFFLVLDWDRPWQAWPIPCVAGSLFGFIVGFGIYLLFPFKGPPCISLLHQALDSADQVKIRFE
;
A
#
# COMPACT_ATOMS: atom_id res chain seq x y z
N MET A 1 -4.42 16.89 20.79
CA MET A 1 -3.85 15.69 21.45
C MET A 1 -3.94 14.53 20.46
N ARG A 2 -2.85 14.21 19.74
CA ARG A 2 -2.85 13.27 18.61
C ARG A 2 -2.58 11.87 19.15
N GLY A 3 -3.65 11.08 19.29
CA GLY A 3 -3.64 9.78 19.98
C GLY A 3 -2.59 8.83 19.45
N SER A 4 -1.83 8.25 20.38
CA SER A 4 -0.75 7.27 20.17
C SER A 4 -1.21 5.91 19.61
N SER A 5 -2.49 5.77 19.25
CA SER A 5 -3.12 4.48 18.93
C SER A 5 -2.54 3.79 17.68
N GLY A 6 -2.07 4.55 16.69
CA GLY A 6 -1.42 4.01 15.48
C GLY A 6 -0.05 3.35 15.73
N ARG A 7 0.53 3.48 16.93
CA ARG A 7 1.84 2.91 17.30
C ARG A 7 1.74 1.62 18.09
N ASN A 8 0.53 1.09 18.31
CA ASN A 8 0.38 -0.18 19.03
C ASN A 8 0.82 -1.33 18.13
N PRO A 9 1.87 -2.08 18.48
CA PRO A 9 2.39 -3.17 17.64
C PRO A 9 1.37 -4.29 17.44
N LEU A 10 0.47 -4.48 18.41
CA LEU A 10 -0.64 -5.43 18.29
C LEU A 10 -1.66 -5.01 17.23
N ILE A 11 -2.02 -3.73 17.18
CA ILE A 11 -2.96 -3.20 16.18
C ILE A 11 -2.34 -3.31 14.78
N PHE A 12 -1.05 -2.97 14.65
CA PHE A 12 -0.30 -3.17 13.41
C PHE A 12 -0.34 -4.63 12.96
N LEU A 13 0.00 -5.56 13.87
CA LEU A 13 0.05 -6.99 13.55
C LEU A 13 -1.31 -7.54 13.12
N ILE A 14 -2.39 -7.16 13.80
CA ILE A 14 -3.76 -7.60 13.45
C ILE A 14 -4.12 -7.17 12.04
N HIS A 15 -3.92 -5.89 11.69
CA HIS A 15 -4.26 -5.39 10.36
C HIS A 15 -3.34 -5.91 9.27
N TYR A 16 -2.06 -6.12 9.59
CA TYR A 16 -1.11 -6.76 8.70
C TYR A 16 -1.52 -8.19 8.35
N LEU A 17 -1.94 -8.98 9.35
CA LEU A 17 -2.41 -10.35 9.14
C LEU A 17 -3.74 -10.40 8.36
N ILE A 18 -4.68 -9.49 8.66
CA ILE A 18 -5.93 -9.36 7.88
C ILE A 18 -5.60 -9.02 6.41
N TYR A 19 -4.70 -8.06 6.18
CA TYR A 19 -4.32 -7.68 4.82
C TYR A 19 -3.58 -8.80 4.08
N THR A 20 -2.73 -9.54 4.79
CA THR A 20 -2.07 -10.75 4.26
C THR A 20 -3.11 -11.80 3.84
N ALA A 21 -4.13 -12.05 4.65
CA ALA A 21 -5.19 -13.01 4.32
C ALA A 21 -5.98 -12.57 3.07
N ILE A 22 -6.32 -11.28 2.96
CA ILE A 22 -6.97 -10.72 1.77
C ILE A 22 -6.08 -10.87 0.53
N ALA A 23 -4.78 -10.59 0.67
CA ALA A 23 -3.82 -10.76 -0.43
C ALA A 23 -3.70 -12.22 -0.86
N TYR A 24 -3.64 -13.17 0.08
CA TYR A 24 -3.61 -14.60 -0.20
C TYR A 24 -4.82 -15.07 -0.98
N VAL A 25 -6.03 -14.71 -0.52
CA VAL A 25 -7.28 -15.03 -1.22
C VAL A 25 -7.26 -14.41 -2.62
N THR A 26 -6.78 -13.18 -2.76
CA THR A 26 -6.65 -12.51 -4.05
C THR A 26 -5.72 -13.29 -4.98
N PHE A 27 -4.50 -13.65 -4.56
CA PHE A 27 -3.58 -14.42 -5.40
C PHE A 27 -4.17 -15.77 -5.83
N VAL A 28 -4.85 -16.47 -4.92
CA VAL A 28 -5.57 -17.72 -5.23
C VAL A 28 -6.65 -17.50 -6.29
N LEU A 29 -7.49 -16.47 -6.15
CA LEU A 29 -8.53 -16.14 -7.12
C LEU A 29 -7.96 -15.80 -8.51
N PHE A 30 -6.75 -15.27 -8.56
CA PHE A 30 -6.05 -14.91 -9.79
C PHE A 30 -5.10 -15.99 -10.32
N GLY A 31 -5.18 -17.21 -9.80
CA GLY A 31 -4.53 -18.39 -10.39
C GLY A 31 -3.34 -18.95 -9.62
N ALA A 32 -3.10 -18.53 -8.37
CA ALA A 32 -2.09 -19.18 -7.53
C ALA A 32 -2.45 -20.66 -7.25
N PRO A 33 -1.48 -21.58 -7.19
CA PRO A 33 -1.74 -22.99 -6.89
C PRO A 33 -2.28 -23.18 -5.48
N VAL A 34 -3.48 -23.77 -5.36
CA VAL A 34 -4.21 -23.87 -4.08
C VAL A 34 -3.75 -25.03 -3.20
N LEU A 35 -3.30 -26.14 -3.79
CA LEU A 35 -3.07 -27.40 -3.08
C LEU A 35 -1.59 -27.81 -3.00
N SER A 36 -0.75 -27.40 -3.94
CA SER A 36 0.67 -27.80 -3.98
C SER A 36 1.61 -26.76 -3.36
N GLU A 37 1.33 -25.47 -3.54
CA GLU A 37 2.28 -24.37 -3.23
C GLU A 37 1.66 -23.34 -2.24
N GLN A 38 1.10 -23.84 -1.13
CA GLN A 38 0.42 -23.00 -0.14
C GLN A 38 1.39 -22.11 0.62
N LEU A 39 2.56 -22.63 1.00
CA LEU A 39 3.54 -21.92 1.79
C LEU A 39 4.20 -20.80 0.99
N GLU A 40 4.40 -21.05 -0.30
CA GLU A 40 4.90 -20.15 -1.32
C GLU A 40 3.93 -18.99 -1.53
N THR A 41 2.65 -19.29 -1.70
CA THR A 41 1.59 -18.29 -1.87
C THR A 41 1.43 -17.46 -0.59
N LEU A 42 1.52 -18.10 0.58
CA LEU A 42 1.52 -17.41 1.88
C LEU A 42 2.73 -16.49 2.02
N SER A 43 3.92 -16.95 1.65
CA SER A 43 5.16 -16.17 1.71
C SER A 43 5.10 -14.95 0.79
N LEU A 44 4.59 -15.12 -0.43
CA LEU A 44 4.33 -14.01 -1.36
C LEU A 44 3.32 -13.03 -0.76
N SER A 45 2.24 -13.52 -0.16
CA SER A 45 1.19 -12.68 0.43
C SER A 45 1.69 -11.85 1.60
N LEU A 46 2.50 -12.46 2.48
CA LEU A 46 3.17 -11.78 3.59
C LEU A 46 4.12 -10.69 3.06
N LEU A 47 4.98 -11.03 2.10
CA LEU A 47 5.92 -10.10 1.49
C LEU A 47 5.18 -8.93 0.84
N PHE A 48 4.18 -9.21 0.00
CA PHE A 48 3.37 -8.22 -0.67
C PHE A 48 2.70 -7.28 0.34
N ALA A 49 2.01 -7.84 1.34
CA ALA A 49 1.34 -7.08 2.38
C ALA A 49 2.31 -6.18 3.17
N PHE A 50 3.54 -6.65 3.38
CA PHE A 50 4.57 -5.86 4.06
C PHE A 50 5.05 -4.70 3.20
N LEU A 51 5.43 -4.96 1.95
CA LEU A 51 5.96 -3.93 1.05
C LEU A 51 4.93 -2.85 0.71
N SER A 52 3.68 -3.24 0.42
CA SER A 52 2.62 -2.31 0.03
C SER A 52 1.91 -1.67 1.23
N GLY A 53 1.74 -2.41 2.32
CA GLY A 53 0.90 -2.00 3.46
C GLY A 53 1.67 -1.42 4.65
N ALA A 54 2.91 -1.87 4.93
CA ALA A 54 3.63 -1.43 6.12
C ALA A 54 3.88 0.09 6.18
N PRO A 55 4.26 0.79 5.09
CA PRO A 55 4.41 2.25 5.11
C PRO A 55 3.16 3.00 5.58
N TYR A 56 1.97 2.48 5.26
CA TYR A 56 0.70 3.02 5.71
C TYR A 56 0.43 2.65 7.18
N LEU A 57 0.47 1.35 7.50
CA LEU A 57 0.07 0.81 8.80
C LEU A 57 0.94 1.30 9.97
N PHE A 58 2.21 1.64 9.73
CA PHE A 58 3.08 2.21 10.78
C PHE A 58 2.70 3.65 11.17
N ASN A 59 2.03 4.38 10.28
CA ASN A 59 1.76 5.81 10.45
C ASN A 59 0.27 6.10 10.72
N PHE A 60 -0.62 5.24 10.24
CA PHE A 60 -2.05 5.51 10.20
C PHE A 60 -2.88 4.30 10.63
N LEU A 61 -4.00 4.57 11.30
CA LEU A 61 -4.99 3.53 11.56
C LEU A 61 -5.79 3.28 10.27
N PRO A 62 -5.99 2.02 9.84
CA PRO A 62 -6.76 1.71 8.65
C PRO A 62 -8.24 1.96 8.88
N THR A 63 -8.78 2.94 8.17
CA THR A 63 -10.21 3.23 8.05
C THR A 63 -10.50 3.41 6.57
N THR A 64 -11.64 2.93 6.07
CA THR A 64 -11.96 2.92 4.63
C THR A 64 -11.78 4.29 3.97
N GLU A 65 -12.26 5.36 4.61
CA GLU A 65 -12.11 6.74 4.12
C GLU A 65 -10.64 7.18 4.03
N ARG A 66 -9.86 6.85 5.06
CA ARG A 66 -8.44 7.21 5.14
C ARG A 66 -7.61 6.45 4.12
N ILE A 67 -7.89 5.16 3.91
CA ILE A 67 -7.20 4.34 2.90
C ILE A 67 -7.42 4.94 1.51
N GLY A 68 -8.68 5.23 1.13
CA GLY A 68 -8.99 5.84 -0.16
C GLY A 68 -8.30 7.19 -0.35
N THR A 69 -8.33 8.04 0.68
CA THR A 69 -7.66 9.35 0.66
C THR A 69 -6.15 9.22 0.48
N VAL A 70 -5.50 8.34 1.24
CA VAL A 70 -4.04 8.19 1.18
C VAL A 70 -3.60 7.62 -0.15
N LEU A 71 -4.33 6.64 -0.68
CA LEU A 71 -3.93 6.02 -1.92
C LEU A 71 -4.13 6.97 -3.11
N TRP A 72 -5.25 7.71 -3.20
CA TRP A 72 -5.58 8.50 -4.41
C TRP A 72 -5.20 9.97 -4.28
N THR A 73 -5.31 10.56 -3.09
CA THR A 73 -5.07 11.99 -2.83
C THR A 73 -4.14 12.20 -1.63
N PRO A 74 -2.88 11.74 -1.69
CA PRO A 74 -1.95 11.86 -0.57
C PRO A 74 -1.63 13.33 -0.28
N SER A 75 -1.80 13.74 0.99
CA SER A 75 -1.65 15.12 1.46
C SER A 75 -0.38 15.37 2.29
N THR A 76 0.29 14.30 2.72
CA THR A 76 1.53 14.37 3.51
C THR A 76 2.64 13.53 2.89
N LYS A 77 3.90 13.78 3.27
CA LYS A 77 5.05 12.99 2.80
C LYS A 77 4.91 11.49 3.12
N ALA A 78 4.42 11.16 4.32
CA ALA A 78 4.19 9.77 4.74
C ALA A 78 3.07 9.10 3.92
N GLU A 79 1.98 9.83 3.65
CA GLU A 79 0.89 9.36 2.79
C GLU A 79 1.38 9.15 1.35
N ARG A 80 2.20 10.07 0.82
CA ARG A 80 2.78 9.94 -0.51
C ARG A 80 3.72 8.74 -0.62
N PHE A 81 4.55 8.50 0.39
CA PHE A 81 5.39 7.30 0.43
C PHE A 81 4.54 6.03 0.44
N ALA A 82 3.51 5.96 1.28
CA ALA A 82 2.60 4.82 1.32
C ALA A 82 1.85 4.59 -0.01
N CYS A 83 1.35 5.66 -0.63
CA CYS A 83 0.73 5.63 -1.96
C CYS A 83 1.69 5.08 -3.03
N CYS A 84 2.91 5.60 -3.10
CA CYS A 84 3.90 5.16 -4.09
C CYS A 84 4.29 3.70 -3.87
N SER A 85 4.56 3.31 -2.62
CA SER A 85 4.89 1.93 -2.26
C SER A 85 3.77 0.97 -2.61
N PHE A 86 2.52 1.30 -2.28
CA PHE A 86 1.36 0.45 -2.60
C PHE A 86 1.21 0.24 -4.10
N TRP A 87 1.11 1.33 -4.86
CA TRP A 87 0.82 1.25 -6.29
C TRP A 87 1.95 0.63 -7.10
N CYS A 88 3.19 1.01 -6.82
CA CYS A 88 4.33 0.48 -7.57
C CYS A 88 4.58 -0.99 -7.22
N THR A 89 4.40 -1.41 -5.95
CA THR A 89 4.44 -2.83 -5.56
C THR A 89 3.34 -3.60 -6.29
N LEU A 90 2.08 -3.13 -6.23
CA LEU A 90 0.95 -3.76 -6.92
C LEU A 90 1.22 -3.94 -8.42
N MET A 91 1.61 -2.86 -9.11
CA MET A 91 1.92 -2.91 -10.54
C MET A 91 3.11 -3.84 -10.84
N GLY A 92 4.15 -3.81 -10.00
CA GLY A 92 5.33 -4.67 -10.15
C GLY A 92 4.98 -6.16 -9.98
N THR A 93 4.28 -6.51 -8.91
CA THR A 93 3.80 -7.88 -8.66
C THR A 93 2.93 -8.36 -9.81
N TRP A 94 1.94 -7.56 -10.23
CA TRP A 94 0.98 -7.98 -11.24
C TRP A 94 1.59 -8.08 -12.65
N SER A 95 2.42 -7.12 -13.03
CA SER A 95 3.11 -7.17 -14.33
C SER A 95 4.08 -8.35 -14.42
N SER A 96 4.72 -8.71 -13.31
CA SER A 96 5.62 -9.88 -13.29
C SER A 96 4.92 -11.22 -13.43
N ALA A 97 3.60 -11.30 -13.15
CA ALA A 97 2.83 -12.50 -13.40
C ALA A 97 2.78 -12.87 -14.90
N PHE A 98 3.02 -11.91 -15.81
CA PHE A 98 3.18 -12.17 -17.23
C PHE A 98 4.31 -13.18 -17.53
N PHE A 99 5.38 -13.17 -16.74
CA PHE A 99 6.49 -14.11 -16.90
C PHE A 99 6.15 -15.55 -16.57
N LEU A 100 5.07 -15.80 -15.82
CA LEU A 100 4.55 -17.14 -15.56
C LEU A 100 3.91 -17.76 -16.81
N VAL A 101 3.39 -16.93 -17.71
CA VAL A 101 2.70 -17.37 -18.95
C VAL A 101 3.68 -17.60 -20.10
N LEU A 102 4.86 -16.95 -20.05
CA LEU A 102 5.91 -17.14 -21.04
C LEU A 102 6.49 -18.56 -20.92
N ASP A 103 6.37 -19.33 -21.99
CA ASP A 103 6.85 -20.72 -22.04
C ASP A 103 8.38 -20.77 -22.29
N TRP A 104 9.15 -20.16 -21.40
CA TRP A 104 10.63 -20.20 -21.47
C TRP A 104 11.21 -21.40 -20.71
N ASP A 105 10.35 -22.19 -20.03
CA ASP A 105 10.70 -23.38 -19.25
C ASP A 105 11.90 -23.15 -18.32
N ARG A 106 11.96 -21.97 -17.69
CA ARG A 106 13.06 -21.62 -16.79
C ARG A 106 12.66 -21.77 -15.32
N PRO A 107 13.57 -22.24 -14.46
CA PRO A 107 13.27 -22.42 -13.03
C PRO A 107 12.89 -21.10 -12.34
N TRP A 108 13.38 -19.96 -12.83
CA TRP A 108 13.01 -18.65 -12.27
C TRP A 108 11.56 -18.23 -12.60
N GLN A 109 10.90 -18.90 -13.55
CA GLN A 109 9.48 -18.68 -13.87
C GLN A 109 8.55 -19.47 -12.95
N ALA A 110 9.07 -20.36 -12.11
CA ALA A 110 8.23 -21.12 -11.19
C ALA A 110 7.51 -20.18 -10.21
N TRP A 111 6.26 -20.46 -9.90
CA TRP A 111 5.53 -19.76 -8.85
C TRP A 111 6.26 -19.92 -7.51
N PRO A 112 6.43 -18.86 -6.68
CA PRO A 112 5.98 -17.48 -6.83
C PRO A 112 7.13 -16.53 -7.25
N ILE A 113 8.22 -17.05 -7.82
CA ILE A 113 9.51 -16.33 -7.97
C ILE A 113 9.36 -15.03 -8.77
N PRO A 114 8.70 -14.99 -9.96
CA PRO A 114 8.51 -13.74 -10.69
C PRO A 114 7.74 -12.70 -9.89
N CYS A 115 6.65 -13.12 -9.23
CA CYS A 115 5.81 -12.25 -8.40
C CYS A 115 6.57 -11.65 -7.21
N VAL A 116 7.45 -12.43 -6.57
CA VAL A 116 8.34 -11.94 -5.50
C VAL A 116 9.30 -10.89 -6.05
N ALA A 117 9.96 -11.17 -7.17
CA ALA A 117 10.88 -10.23 -7.81
C ALA A 117 10.19 -8.94 -8.25
N GLY A 118 9.00 -9.06 -8.85
CA GLY A 118 8.16 -7.93 -9.25
C GLY A 118 7.71 -7.07 -8.07
N SER A 119 7.33 -7.69 -6.95
CA SER A 119 6.95 -6.98 -5.73
C SER A 119 8.11 -6.14 -5.18
N LEU A 120 9.30 -6.74 -5.07
CA LEU A 120 10.51 -6.05 -4.60
C LEU A 120 10.93 -4.93 -5.54
N PHE A 121 10.96 -5.20 -6.85
CA PHE A 121 11.29 -4.19 -7.86
C PHE A 121 10.29 -3.03 -7.84
N GLY A 122 8.99 -3.34 -7.78
CA GLY A 122 7.93 -2.35 -7.67
C GLY A 122 8.09 -1.46 -6.44
N PHE A 123 8.41 -2.05 -5.28
CA PHE A 123 8.69 -1.27 -4.07
C PHE A 123 9.90 -0.34 -4.24
N ILE A 124 11.00 -0.83 -4.80
CA ILE A 124 12.21 -0.03 -5.06
C ILE A 124 11.90 1.14 -6.00
N VAL A 125 11.13 0.89 -7.06
CA VAL A 125 10.66 1.95 -7.98
C VAL A 125 9.80 2.96 -7.25
N GLY A 126 8.85 2.52 -6.41
CA GLY A 126 8.00 3.41 -5.60
C GLY A 126 8.80 4.28 -4.63
N PHE A 127 9.83 3.70 -4.00
CA PHE A 127 10.77 4.44 -3.16
C PHE A 127 11.58 5.45 -3.97
N GLY A 128 12.08 5.07 -5.16
CA GLY A 128 12.75 5.96 -6.09
C GLY A 128 11.87 7.15 -6.52
N ILE A 129 10.61 6.89 -6.89
CA ILE A 129 9.64 7.93 -7.25
C ILE A 129 9.42 8.90 -6.08
N TYR A 130 9.25 8.37 -4.87
CA TYR A 130 9.10 9.21 -3.67
C TYR A 130 10.31 10.13 -3.43
N LEU A 131 11.53 9.63 -3.63
CA LEU A 131 12.76 10.42 -3.45
C LEU A 131 12.98 11.45 -4.56
N LEU A 132 12.75 11.07 -5.82
CA LEU A 132 13.02 11.91 -6.99
C LEU A 132 11.93 12.98 -7.21
N PHE A 133 10.70 12.69 -6.79
CA PHE A 133 9.56 13.61 -6.92
C PHE A 133 9.01 13.97 -5.54
N PRO A 134 9.75 14.77 -4.75
CA PRO A 134 9.36 15.10 -3.40
C PRO A 134 8.02 15.83 -3.38
N PHE A 135 7.17 15.44 -2.44
CA PHE A 135 5.88 16.07 -2.22
C PHE A 135 6.06 17.57 -1.90
N LYS A 136 5.69 18.43 -2.85
CA LYS A 136 5.50 19.86 -2.62
C LYS A 136 4.16 20.00 -1.91
N GLY A 137 4.19 20.14 -0.59
CA GLY A 137 2.98 20.36 0.19
C GLY A 137 2.21 21.59 -0.29
N PRO A 138 0.91 21.68 0.02
CA PRO A 138 0.15 22.86 -0.27
C PRO A 138 0.87 24.08 0.34
N PRO A 139 1.05 25.19 -0.38
CA PRO A 139 1.65 26.39 0.20
C PRO A 139 0.86 26.80 1.45
N CYS A 140 1.50 27.39 2.48
CA CYS A 140 0.83 27.75 3.74
C CYS A 140 -0.49 28.51 3.56
N ILE A 141 -0.62 29.26 2.45
CA ILE A 141 -1.82 29.99 2.05
C ILE A 141 -3.04 29.08 1.87
N SER A 142 -2.90 27.88 1.31
CA SER A 142 -4.05 26.97 1.13
C SER A 142 -4.51 26.34 2.44
N LEU A 143 -3.61 26.15 3.41
CA LEU A 143 -3.99 25.72 4.76
C LEU A 143 -4.77 26.82 5.50
N LEU A 144 -4.40 28.09 5.29
CA LEU A 144 -5.15 29.23 5.79
C LEU A 144 -6.54 29.30 5.16
N HIS A 145 -6.65 29.15 3.84
CA HIS A 145 -7.95 29.10 3.15
C HIS A 145 -8.82 27.96 3.63
N GLN A 146 -8.27 26.76 3.80
CA GLN A 146 -9.01 25.61 4.30
C GLN A 146 -9.46 25.80 5.77
N ALA A 147 -8.66 26.49 6.57
CA ALA A 147 -9.04 26.89 7.93
C ALA A 147 -10.15 27.94 7.93
N LEU A 148 -10.10 28.93 7.03
CA LEU A 148 -11.13 29.94 6.87
C LEU A 148 -12.46 29.32 6.39
N ASP A 149 -12.42 28.44 5.39
CA ASP A 149 -13.60 27.72 4.91
C ASP A 149 -14.24 26.88 6.03
N SER A 150 -13.42 26.22 6.85
CA SER A 150 -13.93 25.45 7.99
C SER A 150 -14.59 26.33 9.06
N ALA A 151 -14.10 27.56 9.26
CA ALA A 151 -14.68 28.50 10.22
C ALA A 151 -16.02 29.06 9.73
N ASP A 152 -16.14 29.37 8.44
CA ASP A 152 -17.38 29.86 7.84
C ASP A 152 -18.48 28.79 7.84
N GLN A 153 -18.14 27.53 7.56
CA GLN A 153 -19.10 26.41 7.65
C GLN A 153 -19.61 26.19 9.08
N VAL A 154 -18.76 26.41 10.08
CA VAL A 154 -19.15 26.34 11.49
C VAL A 154 -20.11 27.48 11.82
N LYS A 155 -19.86 28.69 11.31
CA LYS A 155 -20.73 29.84 11.55
C LYS A 155 -22.14 29.65 10.95
N ILE A 156 -22.24 29.15 9.72
CA ILE A 156 -23.53 28.86 9.04
C ILE A 156 -24.36 27.80 9.79
N ARG A 157 -23.73 26.88 10.51
CA ARG A 157 -24.42 25.81 11.25
C ARG A 157 -25.06 26.29 12.57
N PHE A 158 -24.66 27.45 13.08
CA PHE A 158 -25.12 27.99 14.36
C PHE A 158 -26.06 29.20 14.22
N GLU A 159 -26.41 29.59 13.00
CA GLU A 159 -27.52 30.50 12.67
C GLU A 159 -28.76 29.69 12.27
#